data_AF-A0AAE9KA50-F1
#
_entry.id   AF-A0AAE9KA50-F1
#
_cell.length_a   1.000
_cell.length_b   1.000
_cell.length_c   1.000
_cell.angle_alpha   90.00
_cell.angle_beta   90.00
_cell.angle_gamma   90.00
#
_symmetry.space_group_name_H-M   'P 1'
#
loop_
_entity.id
_entity.type
_entity.pdbx_description
1 polymer ?
#
loop_
_entity_poly.entity_id
_entity_poly.type
_entity_poly.pdbx_seq_one_letter_code
_entity_poly.pdbx_strand_id
1 'polypeptide(L)' 'MNNNQLTTLPKEIGKLKKLNVLDLTGNPSLMNQKQKIQKLLPNVTITFDSENK' A
#
# COMPACT_ATOMS: atom_id res chain seq x y z
N MET A 1 17.80 7.49 -2.65
CA MET A 1 16.53 6.82 -3.03
C MET A 1 16.55 5.44 -2.41
N ASN A 2 15.98 5.29 -1.21
CA ASN A 2 15.84 3.99 -0.59
C ASN A 2 14.48 3.45 -1.00
N ASN A 3 14.45 2.65 -2.07
CA ASN A 3 13.27 1.86 -2.38
C ASN A 3 13.11 0.88 -1.21
N ASN A 4 12.04 1.06 -0.42
CA ASN A 4 11.73 0.10 0.60
C ASN A 4 11.29 -1.18 -0.09
N GLN A 5 11.89 -2.30 0.32
CA GLN A 5 11.65 -3.60 -0.27
C GLN A 5 10.50 -4.30 0.46
N LEU A 6 9.47 -3.56 0.89
CA LEU A 6 8.28 -4.20 1.44
C LEU A 6 7.63 -5.04 0.33
N THR A 7 7.53 -6.33 0.58
CA THR A 7 6.92 -7.29 -0.35
C THR A 7 5.51 -7.67 0.06
N THR A 8 5.15 -7.43 1.32
CA THR A 8 3.82 -7.75 1.87
C THR A 8 3.41 -6.73 2.92
N LEU A 9 2.10 -6.60 3.13
CA LEU A 9 1.54 -5.93 4.30
C LEU A 9 0.91 -6.97 5.24
N PRO A 10 1.09 -6.82 6.57
CA PRO A 10 0.43 -7.69 7.54
C PRO A 10 -1.09 -7.52 7.46
N LYS A 11 -1.85 -8.60 7.67
CA LYS A 11 -3.32 -8.55 7.63
C LYS A 11 -3.89 -7.63 8.72
N GLU A 12 -3.13 -7.48 9.80
CA GLU A 12 -3.44 -6.66 10.97
C GLU A 12 -3.55 -5.17 10.63
N ILE A 13 -2.96 -4.71 9.53
CA ILE A 13 -3.08 -3.30 9.10
C ILE A 13 -4.55 -2.90 8.84
N GLY A 14 -5.40 -3.85 8.44
CA GLY A 14 -6.85 -3.66 8.30
C GLY A 14 -7.59 -3.38 9.62
N LYS A 15 -6.95 -3.62 10.77
CA LYS A 15 -7.52 -3.33 12.10
C LYS A 15 -7.32 -1.87 12.49
N LEU A 16 -6.48 -1.11 11.79
CA LEU A 16 -6.21 0.30 12.10
C LEU A 16 -7.40 1.19 11.73
N LYS A 17 -8.34 1.36 12.66
CA LYS A 17 -9.59 2.12 12.47
C LYS A 17 -9.40 3.62 12.24
N LYS A 18 -8.23 4.17 12.61
CA LYS A 18 -7.89 5.59 12.44
C LYS A 18 -6.98 5.85 11.24
N LEU A 19 -6.60 4.80 10.48
CA LEU A 19 -5.76 4.97 9.31
C LEU A 19 -6.62 5.50 8.17
N ASN A 20 -6.35 6.73 7.75
CA ASN A 20 -7.05 7.38 6.64
C ASN A 20 -6.20 7.41 5.36
N VAL A 21 -4.87 7.47 5.52
CA VAL A 21 -3.91 7.57 4.42
C VAL A 21 -2.77 6.58 4.64
N LEU A 22 -2.39 5.86 3.60
CA LEU A 22 -1.23 4.98 3.56
C LEU A 22 -0.39 5.26 2.31
N ASP A 23 0.84 5.71 2.51
CA ASP A 23 1.79 5.95 1.42
C ASP A 23 2.70 4.72 1.24
N LEU A 24 2.65 4.12 0.05
CA LEU A 24 3.46 2.99 -0.37
C LEU A 24 4.40 3.33 -1.53
N THR A 25 4.63 4.62 -1.80
CA THR A 25 5.63 5.05 -2.79
C THR A 25 7.01 4.49 -2.46
N GLY A 26 7.80 4.20 -3.49
CA GLY A 26 9.09 3.53 -3.36
C GLY A 26 9.02 2.06 -2.95
N ASN A 27 7.85 1.40 -3.05
CA ASN A 27 7.68 -0.04 -2.80
C ASN A 27 7.14 -0.77 -4.06
N PRO A 28 7.95 -0.88 -5.13
CA PRO A 28 7.49 -1.39 -6.43
C PRO A 28 6.96 -2.83 -6.37
N SER A 29 7.45 -3.67 -5.44
CA SER A 29 6.95 -5.03 -5.23
C SER A 29 5.49 -5.11 -4.77
N LEU A 30 4.96 -4.06 -4.14
CA LEU A 30 3.56 -4.01 -3.70
C LEU A 30 2.60 -3.59 -4.82
N MET A 31 3.11 -3.06 -5.93
CA MET A 31 2.29 -2.60 -7.05
C MET A 31 1.49 -3.75 -7.66
N ASN A 32 2.10 -4.93 -7.76
CA ASN A 32 1.43 -6.17 -8.21
C ASN A 32 0.34 -6.65 -7.23
N GLN A 33 0.33 -6.15 -6.00
CA GLN A 33 -0.66 -6.48 -4.96
C GLN A 33 -1.67 -5.35 -4.71
N LYS A 34 -1.65 -4.26 -5.49
CA LYS A 34 -2.52 -3.07 -5.35
C LYS A 34 -3.98 -3.43 -5.11
N GLN A 35 -4.56 -4.33 -5.91
CA GLN A 35 -5.95 -4.77 -5.76
C GLN A 35 -6.23 -5.47 -4.43
N LYS A 36 -5.30 -6.32 -3.96
CA LYS A 36 -5.41 -7.03 -2.69
C LYS A 36 -5.31 -6.06 -1.51
N ILE A 37 -4.39 -5.09 -1.61
CA ILE A 37 -4.17 -4.07 -0.59
C ILE A 37 -5.39 -3.14 -0.47
N GLN A 38 -5.97 -2.72 -1.60
CA GLN A 38 -7.22 -1.94 -1.63
C GLN A 38 -8.39 -2.69 -0.99
N LYS A 39 -8.53 -4.00 -1.25
CA LYS A 39 -9.57 -4.83 -0.60
C LYS A 39 -9.36 -4.97 0.91
N LEU A 40 -8.11 -5.01 1.36
CA LEU A 40 -7.77 -5.09 2.79
C LEU A 40 -8.07 -3.78 3.52
N LEU A 41 -7.97 -2.65 2.82
CA LEU A 41 -8.08 -1.30 3.36
C LEU A 41 -9.09 -0.46 2.53
N PRO A 42 -10.37 -0.86 2.47
CA PRO A 42 -11.35 -0.28 1.54
C PRO A 42 -11.67 1.19 1.82
N ASN A 43 -11.41 1.68 3.03
CA ASN A 43 -11.69 3.05 3.47
C ASN A 43 -10.42 3.91 3.63
N VAL A 44 -9.27 3.41 3.16
CA VAL A 44 -7.99 4.11 3.27
C VAL A 44 -7.58 4.63 1.90
N THR A 45 -7.16 5.89 1.84
CA THR A 45 -6.52 6.44 0.64
C THR A 45 -5.10 5.89 0.55
N ILE A 46 -4.81 5.11 -0.49
CA ILE A 46 -3.51 4.46 -0.66
C ILE A 46 -2.80 5.07 -1.87
N THR A 47 -1.62 5.62 -1.64
CA THR A 47 -0.77 6.17 -2.68
C THR A 47 0.29 5.14 -3.05
N PHE A 48 0.43 4.88 -4.35
CA PHE A 48 1.51 4.05 -4.92
C PHE A 48 2.38 4.93 -5.80
N ASP A 49 3.55 4.41 -6.21
CA ASP A 49 4.32 5.05 -7.26
C ASP A 49 3.44 5.29 -8.48
N SER A 50 3.58 6.47 -9.07
CA SER A 50 2.91 6.80 -10.32
C SER A 50 3.30 5.75 -11.35
N GLU A 51 2.32 5.17 -12.03
CA GLU A 51 2.58 4.44 -13.27
C GLU A 51 3.19 5.47 -14.22
N ASN A 52 4.52 5.49 -14.35
CA ASN A 52 5.18 6.21 -15.42
C ASN A 52 4.63 5.62 -16.71
N LYS A 53 3.79 6.40 -17.37
CA LYS A 53 3.16 6.05 -18.64
C LYS A 53 4.18 6.03 -19.76
#